data_AF-R4KQ95-F1
#
_entry.id   AF-R4KQ95-F1
#
_cell.length_a   1.000
_cell.length_b   1.000
_cell.length_c   1.000
_cell.angle_alpha   90.00
_cell.angle_beta   90.00
_cell.angle_gamma   90.00
#
_symmetry.space_group_name_H-M   'P 1'
#
loop_
_entity.id
_entity.type
_entity.pdbx_description
1 polymer ?
#
loop_
_entity_poly.entity_id
_entity_poly.type
_entity_poly.pdbx_seq_one_letter_code
_entity_poly.pdbx_strand_id
1 'polypeptide(L)'
;MNLWEAFDKIDDHLKDKLLTIPPYPCVSGKKVEELLGCLENPDPAWGGLEGEVLRMVINPWQRAYQIEYRFKPSKILSRLTKVIESATYDLMIGNYICSYLTLVPAVEVALREWAIEHPEIKSANTKGEFSILVFGKYLVKYLGERNDERRSNPDFQNWIRNQIKYLEYMIKEVFYQNFAGSKKGVKREFNRNRALHFLEYMEEPDVLRDNNTRVLLLLDIIAELYLSLDTKLYTDNTFYANWQDNTDLNLRWKIYLKNKLEAIDFTDINIIRFAFITEDRKVRLTDEMKQHFIKQKDGQIHLITSRRKGGLKK
;
A
#
# COMPACT_ATOMS: atom_id res chain seq x y z
N MET A 1 -16.35 1.96 -24.90
CA MET A 1 -16.18 1.01 -23.79
C MET A 1 -16.69 1.72 -22.54
N ASN A 2 -17.58 1.08 -21.79
CA ASN A 2 -18.06 1.65 -20.53
C ASN A 2 -16.95 1.56 -19.45
N LEU A 3 -17.06 2.32 -18.36
CA LEU A 3 -16.04 2.36 -17.30
C LEU A 3 -15.72 0.98 -16.72
N TRP A 4 -16.73 0.13 -16.54
CA TRP A 4 -16.60 -1.19 -15.94
C TRP A 4 -15.99 -2.22 -16.90
N GLU A 5 -16.28 -2.12 -18.20
CA GLU A 5 -15.58 -2.90 -19.24
C GLU A 5 -14.09 -2.55 -19.29
N ALA A 6 -13.75 -1.25 -19.17
CA ALA A 6 -12.36 -0.81 -19.09
C ALA A 6 -11.69 -1.34 -17.83
N PHE A 7 -12.40 -1.29 -16.70
CA PHE A 7 -11.94 -1.82 -15.42
C PHE A 7 -11.62 -3.31 -15.52
N ASP A 8 -12.58 -4.13 -15.94
CA ASP A 8 -12.44 -5.58 -16.01
C ASP A 8 -11.28 -5.97 -16.93
N LYS A 9 -11.12 -5.28 -18.07
CA LYS A 9 -9.99 -5.49 -19.00
C LYS A 9 -8.64 -5.20 -18.34
N ILE A 10 -8.54 -4.13 -17.56
CA ILE A 10 -7.31 -3.76 -16.83
C ILE A 10 -7.03 -4.79 -15.73
N ASP A 11 -8.04 -5.12 -14.91
CA ASP A 11 -7.88 -5.99 -13.76
C ASP A 11 -7.53 -7.43 -14.17
N ASP A 12 -8.11 -7.93 -15.26
CA ASP A 12 -7.76 -9.23 -15.84
C ASP A 12 -6.27 -9.28 -16.24
N HIS A 13 -5.74 -8.20 -16.84
CA HIS A 13 -4.31 -8.11 -17.17
C HIS A 13 -3.42 -8.03 -15.91
N LEU A 14 -3.83 -7.23 -14.92
CA LEU A 14 -3.06 -7.02 -13.70
C LEU A 14 -3.02 -8.27 -12.80
N LYS A 15 -4.07 -9.09 -12.82
CA LYS A 15 -4.17 -10.32 -12.03
C LYS A 15 -3.02 -11.28 -12.29
N ASP A 16 -2.63 -11.47 -13.54
CA ASP A 16 -1.48 -12.30 -13.92
C ASP A 16 -0.15 -11.78 -13.37
N LYS A 17 -0.11 -10.49 -13.03
CA LYS A 17 1.04 -9.82 -12.42
C LYS A 17 0.98 -9.71 -10.91
N LEU A 18 -0.07 -10.26 -10.29
CA LEU A 18 -0.38 -10.15 -8.86
C LEU A 18 -0.63 -8.70 -8.44
N LEU A 19 -1.32 -7.94 -9.29
CA LEU A 19 -1.68 -6.54 -9.09
C LEU A 19 -3.19 -6.34 -9.31
N THR A 20 -3.69 -5.18 -8.95
CA THR A 20 -5.03 -4.67 -9.25
C THR A 20 -4.96 -3.14 -9.35
N ILE A 21 -6.02 -2.51 -9.83
CA ILE A 21 -6.16 -1.05 -9.80
C ILE A 21 -6.11 -0.56 -8.34
N PRO A 22 -5.11 0.24 -7.94
CA PRO A 22 -4.94 0.63 -6.54
C PRO A 22 -6.06 1.55 -6.02
N PRO A 23 -6.37 1.50 -4.70
CA PRO A 23 -7.46 2.25 -4.08
C PRO A 23 -7.10 3.70 -3.73
N TYR A 24 -6.33 4.34 -4.61
CA TYR A 24 -6.00 5.76 -4.53
C TYR A 24 -7.16 6.54 -5.17
N PRO A 25 -7.19 7.88 -5.25
CA PRO A 25 -8.35 8.60 -5.79
C PRO A 25 -8.47 8.39 -7.31
N CYS A 26 -8.91 7.18 -7.67
CA CYS A 26 -9.04 6.59 -8.99
C CYS A 26 -10.52 6.37 -9.34
N VAL A 27 -11.42 6.53 -8.35
CA VAL A 27 -12.88 6.41 -8.50
C VAL A 27 -13.46 7.54 -9.37
N SER A 28 -12.63 8.45 -9.88
CA SER A 28 -13.06 9.53 -10.78
C SER A 28 -13.25 9.10 -12.24
N GLY A 29 -13.03 7.83 -12.60
CA GLY A 29 -13.14 7.31 -13.96
C GLY A 29 -11.97 7.71 -14.87
N LYS A 30 -11.51 8.96 -14.78
CA LYS A 30 -10.35 9.48 -15.52
C LYS A 30 -9.09 8.64 -15.31
N LYS A 31 -8.81 8.19 -14.09
CA LYS A 31 -7.63 7.35 -13.82
C LYS A 31 -7.77 5.97 -14.48
N VAL A 32 -8.96 5.41 -14.56
CA VAL A 32 -9.21 4.14 -15.25
C VAL A 32 -8.94 4.30 -16.75
N GLU A 33 -9.36 5.42 -17.35
CA GLU A 33 -9.03 5.74 -18.75
C GLU A 33 -7.52 5.92 -18.98
N GLU A 34 -6.81 6.59 -18.06
CA GLU A 34 -5.34 6.72 -18.12
C GLU A 34 -4.66 5.34 -18.06
N LEU A 35 -5.09 4.46 -17.15
CA LEU A 35 -4.55 3.10 -17.03
C LEU A 35 -4.88 2.23 -18.24
N LEU A 36 -6.07 2.39 -18.82
CA LEU A 36 -6.43 1.75 -20.07
C LEU A 36 -5.49 2.19 -21.20
N GLY A 37 -5.18 3.48 -21.27
CA GLY A 37 -4.20 4.02 -22.22
C GLY A 37 -2.82 3.35 -22.06
N CYS A 38 -2.36 3.12 -20.83
CA CYS A 38 -1.11 2.40 -20.55
C CYS A 38 -1.15 0.91 -20.96
N LEU A 39 -2.34 0.28 -20.97
CA LEU A 39 -2.51 -1.09 -21.42
C LEU A 39 -2.52 -1.18 -22.95
N GLU A 40 -3.23 -0.27 -23.61
CA GLU A 40 -3.42 -0.29 -25.07
C GLU A 40 -2.21 0.26 -25.82
N ASN A 41 -1.50 1.21 -25.21
CA ASN A 41 -0.29 1.83 -25.76
C ASN A 41 0.83 1.78 -24.71
N PRO A 42 1.41 0.59 -24.46
CA PRO A 42 2.41 0.43 -23.42
C PRO A 42 3.70 1.17 -23.81
N ASP A 43 4.16 2.05 -22.94
CA ASP A 43 5.50 2.64 -23.06
C ASP A 43 6.53 1.66 -22.45
N PRO A 44 7.43 1.07 -23.27
CA PRO A 44 8.41 0.10 -22.78
C PRO A 44 9.40 0.71 -21.79
N ALA A 45 9.73 2.01 -21.92
CA ALA A 45 10.64 2.68 -21.00
C ALA A 45 10.02 2.85 -19.59
N TRP A 46 8.69 2.75 -19.51
CA TRP A 46 7.92 2.89 -18.29
C TRP A 46 7.28 1.57 -17.83
N GLY A 47 7.62 0.44 -18.45
CA GLY A 47 7.11 -0.88 -18.05
C GLY A 47 5.61 -1.07 -18.26
N GLY A 48 4.99 -0.29 -19.15
CA GLY A 48 3.55 -0.34 -19.45
C GLY A 48 2.65 -0.17 -18.22
N LEU A 49 1.49 -0.84 -18.25
CA LEU A 49 0.50 -0.81 -17.18
C LEU A 49 1.04 -1.33 -15.83
N GLU A 50 1.80 -2.44 -15.81
CA GLU A 50 2.39 -2.99 -14.57
C GLU A 50 3.33 -1.97 -13.93
N GLY A 51 4.23 -1.37 -14.71
CA GLY A 51 5.14 -0.33 -14.24
C GLY A 51 4.40 0.88 -13.67
N GLU A 52 3.28 1.27 -14.29
CA GLU A 52 2.47 2.40 -13.80
C GLU A 52 1.81 2.10 -12.45
N VAL A 53 1.19 0.92 -12.31
CA VAL A 53 0.60 0.50 -11.03
C VAL A 53 1.65 0.42 -9.94
N LEU A 54 2.81 -0.20 -10.20
CA LEU A 54 3.90 -0.29 -9.23
C LEU A 54 4.35 1.12 -8.78
N ARG A 55 4.53 2.05 -9.72
CA ARG A 55 4.90 3.45 -9.41
C ARG A 55 3.83 4.19 -8.63
N MET A 56 2.56 3.98 -8.93
CA MET A 56 1.44 4.57 -8.18
C MET A 56 1.51 4.14 -6.72
N VAL A 57 1.73 2.85 -6.47
CA VAL A 57 1.82 2.31 -5.11
C VAL A 57 2.96 2.96 -4.35
N ILE A 58 4.19 2.94 -4.87
CA ILE A 58 5.36 3.51 -4.17
C ILE A 58 5.53 5.02 -4.36
N ASN A 59 4.51 5.72 -4.87
CA ASN A 59 4.60 7.17 -5.01
C ASN A 59 4.75 7.83 -3.62
N PRO A 60 5.73 8.74 -3.41
CA PRO A 60 5.95 9.38 -2.12
C PRO A 60 4.72 10.07 -1.52
N TRP A 61 3.96 10.79 -2.34
CA TRP A 61 2.73 11.44 -1.88
C TRP A 61 1.70 10.39 -1.49
N GLN A 62 1.55 9.35 -2.32
CA GLN A 62 0.59 8.29 -2.08
C GLN A 62 0.87 7.50 -0.80
N ARG A 63 2.14 7.17 -0.53
CA ARG A 63 2.54 6.52 0.73
C ARG A 63 2.23 7.39 1.93
N ALA A 64 2.52 8.70 1.84
CA ALA A 64 2.22 9.63 2.92
C ALA A 64 0.70 9.72 3.18
N TYR A 65 -0.09 9.77 2.11
CA TYR A 65 -1.55 9.75 2.18
C TYR A 65 -2.08 8.46 2.81
N GLN A 66 -1.58 7.28 2.39
CA GLN A 66 -2.02 5.99 2.94
C GLN A 66 -1.79 5.93 4.45
N ILE A 67 -0.63 6.40 4.94
CA ILE A 67 -0.36 6.42 6.38
C ILE A 67 -1.35 7.33 7.12
N GLU A 68 -1.50 8.57 6.67
CA GLU A 68 -2.30 9.58 7.39
C GLU A 68 -3.79 9.34 7.33
N TYR A 69 -4.30 9.02 6.14
CA TYR A 69 -5.74 9.00 5.88
C TYR A 69 -6.30 7.59 5.76
N ARG A 70 -5.47 6.54 5.61
CA ARG A 70 -5.99 5.17 5.50
C ARG A 70 -5.60 4.29 6.67
N PHE A 71 -4.32 4.24 7.03
CA PHE A 71 -3.82 3.34 8.05
C PHE A 71 -4.05 3.86 9.47
N LYS A 72 -3.82 5.14 9.73
CA LYS A 72 -4.11 5.73 11.06
C LYS A 72 -5.60 5.62 11.44
N PRO A 73 -6.57 5.90 10.55
CA PRO A 73 -7.99 5.79 10.88
C PRO A 73 -8.49 4.33 10.96
N SER A 74 -7.81 3.40 10.28
CA SER A 74 -8.14 1.97 10.34
C SER A 74 -7.61 1.36 11.65
N LYS A 75 -8.48 1.01 12.60
CA LYS A 75 -8.03 0.48 13.91
C LYS A 75 -7.11 -0.72 13.77
N ILE A 76 -7.41 -1.62 12.83
CA ILE A 76 -6.64 -2.83 12.52
C ILE A 76 -5.20 -2.55 12.04
N LEU A 77 -4.92 -1.34 11.55
CA LEU A 77 -3.61 -0.93 11.02
C LEU A 77 -2.97 0.19 11.84
N SER A 78 -3.75 0.91 12.67
CA SER A 78 -3.31 2.08 13.42
C SER A 78 -2.06 1.83 14.26
N ARG A 79 -1.98 0.67 14.92
CA ARG A 79 -0.84 0.22 15.73
C ARG A 79 0.37 -0.18 14.89
N LEU A 80 0.15 -0.58 13.64
CA LEU A 80 1.19 -1.00 12.71
C LEU A 80 1.78 0.17 11.90
N THR A 81 1.18 1.36 11.98
CA THR A 81 1.61 2.55 11.20
C THR A 81 3.11 2.81 11.30
N LYS A 82 3.70 2.76 12.50
CA LYS A 82 5.15 2.97 12.71
C LYS A 82 6.02 1.89 12.05
N VAL A 83 5.55 0.64 12.08
CA VAL A 83 6.22 -0.52 11.47
C VAL A 83 6.18 -0.42 9.96
N ILE A 84 4.99 -0.15 9.40
CA ILE A 84 4.77 0.02 7.96
C ILE A 84 5.53 1.26 7.45
N GLU A 85 5.53 2.34 8.22
CA GLU A 85 6.29 3.56 7.91
C GLU A 85 7.80 3.29 7.86
N SER A 86 8.35 2.57 8.85
CA SER A 86 9.77 2.20 8.86
C SER A 86 10.13 1.34 7.65
N ALA A 87 9.30 0.34 7.34
CA ALA A 87 9.51 -0.51 6.16
C ALA A 87 9.38 0.28 4.84
N THR A 88 8.53 1.31 4.81
CA THR A 88 8.43 2.20 3.65
C THR A 88 9.71 3.01 3.47
N TYR A 89 10.35 3.48 4.54
CA TYR A 89 11.66 4.13 4.43
C TYR A 89 12.73 3.16 3.90
N ASP A 90 12.79 1.93 4.41
CA ASP A 90 13.69 0.88 3.89
C ASP A 90 13.49 0.64 2.39
N LEU A 91 12.24 0.56 1.93
CA LEU A 91 11.91 0.44 0.50
C LEU A 91 12.46 1.63 -0.31
N MET A 92 12.28 2.86 0.18
CA MET A 92 12.67 4.07 -0.56
C MET A 92 14.18 4.20 -0.73
N ILE A 93 14.97 3.69 0.23
CA ILE A 93 16.44 3.74 0.18
C ILE A 93 17.07 2.51 -0.47
N GLY A 94 16.27 1.57 -1.00
CA GLY A 94 16.77 0.35 -1.66
C GLY A 94 17.00 -0.84 -0.73
N ASN A 95 16.66 -0.74 0.56
CA ASN A 95 16.77 -1.83 1.52
C ASN A 95 15.55 -2.77 1.45
N TYR A 96 15.38 -3.43 0.32
CA TYR A 96 14.18 -4.21 0.02
C TYR A 96 14.01 -5.45 0.90
N ILE A 97 15.11 -6.01 1.44
CA ILE A 97 15.06 -7.19 2.32
C ILE A 97 14.43 -6.82 3.67
N CYS A 98 14.94 -5.79 4.34
CA CYS A 98 14.39 -5.32 5.62
C CYS A 98 12.94 -4.86 5.46
N SER A 99 12.64 -4.15 4.37
CA SER A 99 11.26 -3.75 4.05
C SER A 99 10.34 -4.97 3.95
N TYR A 100 10.76 -6.01 3.22
CA TYR A 100 9.93 -7.19 2.97
C TYR A 100 9.69 -7.99 4.25
N LEU A 101 10.76 -8.25 5.01
CA LEU A 101 10.71 -8.92 6.30
C LEU A 101 9.80 -8.20 7.31
N THR A 102 9.66 -6.89 7.18
CA THR A 102 8.83 -6.06 8.06
C THR A 102 7.37 -5.98 7.59
N LEU A 103 7.12 -5.83 6.29
CA LEU A 103 5.77 -5.68 5.74
C LEU A 103 4.97 -6.98 5.76
N VAL A 104 5.61 -8.11 5.51
CA VAL A 104 4.94 -9.41 5.42
C VAL A 104 4.19 -9.78 6.72
N PRO A 105 4.79 -9.67 7.91
CA PRO A 105 4.08 -9.87 9.18
C PRO A 105 2.96 -8.85 9.42
N ALA A 106 3.10 -7.62 8.93
CA ALA A 106 2.09 -6.57 9.13
C ALA A 106 0.73 -6.95 8.49
N VAL A 107 0.74 -7.65 7.36
CA VAL A 107 -0.48 -8.20 6.73
C VAL A 107 -1.17 -9.17 7.68
N GLU A 108 -0.45 -10.14 8.23
CA GLU A 108 -1.02 -11.16 9.13
C GLU A 108 -1.61 -10.51 10.40
N VAL A 109 -0.89 -9.56 11.00
CA VAL A 109 -1.37 -8.86 12.19
C VAL A 109 -2.62 -8.06 11.88
N ALA A 110 -2.67 -7.32 10.77
CA ALA A 110 -3.86 -6.55 10.38
C ALA A 110 -5.10 -7.43 10.22
N LEU A 111 -4.94 -8.59 9.56
CA LEU A 111 -6.03 -9.56 9.41
C LEU A 111 -6.48 -10.15 10.76
N ARG A 112 -5.53 -10.42 11.65
CA ARG A 112 -5.83 -10.94 13.00
C ARG A 112 -6.56 -9.92 13.86
N GLU A 113 -6.12 -8.66 13.86
CA GLU A 113 -6.81 -7.56 14.55
C GLU A 113 -8.24 -7.39 14.02
N TRP A 114 -8.45 -7.56 12.71
CA TRP A 114 -9.80 -7.52 12.13
C TRP A 114 -10.69 -8.65 12.69
N ALA A 115 -10.17 -9.87 12.78
CA ALA A 115 -10.92 -10.99 13.37
C ALA A 115 -11.26 -10.77 14.86
N ILE A 116 -10.36 -10.09 15.60
CA ILE A 116 -10.58 -9.76 17.02
C ILE A 116 -11.69 -8.72 17.17
N GLU A 117 -11.71 -7.70 16.31
CA GLU A 117 -12.74 -6.66 16.34
C GLU A 117 -14.11 -7.19 15.89
N HIS A 118 -14.13 -8.14 14.94
CA HIS A 118 -15.33 -8.71 14.34
C HIS A 118 -15.37 -10.23 14.50
N PRO A 119 -15.84 -10.76 15.65
CA PRO A 119 -15.88 -12.19 15.94
C PRO A 119 -16.67 -13.03 14.92
N GLU A 120 -17.58 -12.41 14.16
CA GLU A 120 -18.29 -13.01 13.03
C GLU A 120 -17.34 -13.49 11.92
N ILE A 121 -16.17 -12.85 11.79
CA ILE A 121 -15.04 -13.29 10.98
C ILE A 121 -14.34 -14.42 11.75
N LYS A 122 -14.98 -15.60 11.77
CA LYS A 122 -14.49 -16.76 12.52
C LYS A 122 -13.04 -17.05 12.14
N SER A 123 -12.10 -16.87 13.07
CA SER A 123 -10.82 -17.57 13.04
C SER A 123 -11.06 -18.90 13.75
N ALA A 124 -11.37 -19.97 13.02
CA ALA A 124 -11.60 -21.27 13.66
C ALA A 124 -10.28 -21.79 14.23
N ASN A 125 -9.95 -21.41 15.46
CA ASN A 125 -9.12 -22.19 16.34
C ASN A 125 -9.30 -21.73 17.79
N THR A 126 -9.97 -22.55 18.59
CA THR A 126 -10.09 -22.38 20.05
C THR A 126 -8.74 -22.56 20.78
N LYS A 127 -7.65 -22.85 20.04
CA LYS A 127 -6.29 -23.08 20.56
C LYS A 127 -5.24 -22.06 20.09
N GLY A 128 -5.64 -20.95 19.48
CA GLY A 128 -4.74 -19.80 19.28
C GLY A 128 -3.90 -19.77 17.99
N GLU A 129 -3.97 -20.77 17.11
CA GLU A 129 -3.32 -20.74 15.80
C GLU A 129 -4.25 -20.12 14.73
N PHE A 130 -3.80 -19.03 14.11
CA PHE A 130 -4.53 -18.29 13.06
C PHE A 130 -4.59 -19.11 11.76
N SER A 131 -5.78 -19.64 11.41
CA SER A 131 -5.99 -20.37 10.14
C SER A 131 -6.41 -19.43 9.02
N ILE A 132 -5.46 -19.11 8.13
CA ILE A 132 -5.63 -18.20 7.00
C ILE A 132 -6.72 -18.66 6.02
N LEU A 133 -6.82 -19.96 5.73
CA LEU A 133 -7.82 -20.50 4.80
C LEU A 133 -9.25 -20.30 5.32
N VAL A 134 -9.41 -20.50 6.62
CA VAL A 134 -10.67 -20.27 7.33
C VAL A 134 -10.97 -18.78 7.34
N PHE A 135 -9.98 -17.96 7.71
CA PHE A 135 -10.12 -16.51 7.75
C PHE A 135 -10.48 -15.93 6.38
N GLY A 136 -9.77 -16.31 5.31
CA GLY A 136 -10.05 -15.84 3.96
C GLY A 136 -11.46 -16.19 3.49
N LYS A 137 -12.03 -17.33 3.92
CA LYS A 137 -13.42 -17.67 3.61
C LYS A 137 -14.41 -16.80 4.38
N TYR A 138 -14.23 -16.65 5.70
CA TYR A 138 -15.17 -15.90 6.55
C TYR A 138 -15.08 -14.39 6.35
N LEU A 139 -13.87 -13.84 6.16
CA LEU A 139 -13.68 -12.41 5.85
C LEU A 139 -14.31 -12.06 4.50
N VAL A 140 -14.03 -12.82 3.43
CA VAL A 140 -14.60 -12.56 2.11
C VAL A 140 -16.13 -12.64 2.14
N LYS A 141 -16.68 -13.64 2.85
CA LYS A 141 -18.12 -13.76 3.05
C LYS A 141 -18.69 -12.53 3.77
N TYR A 142 -18.08 -12.15 4.90
CA TYR A 142 -18.48 -10.99 5.69
C TYR A 142 -18.46 -9.71 4.85
N LEU A 143 -17.36 -9.45 4.13
CA LEU A 143 -17.23 -8.28 3.26
C LEU A 143 -18.29 -8.27 2.14
N GLY A 144 -18.58 -9.44 1.55
CA GLY A 144 -19.62 -9.57 0.53
C GLY A 144 -21.01 -9.20 1.07
N GLU A 145 -21.39 -9.76 2.23
CA GLU A 145 -22.66 -9.47 2.90
C GLU A 145 -22.78 -7.97 3.23
N ARG A 146 -21.73 -7.37 3.81
CA ARG A 146 -21.69 -5.93 4.11
C ARG A 146 -21.71 -5.04 2.89
N ASN A 147 -21.14 -5.49 1.77
CA ASN A 147 -21.18 -4.74 0.53
C ASN A 147 -22.59 -4.77 -0.07
N ASP A 148 -23.27 -5.92 -0.07
CA ASP A 148 -24.61 -6.09 -0.63
C ASP A 148 -25.69 -5.33 0.18
N GLU A 149 -25.45 -5.07 1.48
CA GLU A 149 -26.29 -4.19 2.31
C GLU A 149 -26.32 -2.73 1.79
N ARG A 150 -25.31 -2.28 1.03
CA ARG A 150 -25.13 -0.89 0.55
C ARG A 150 -25.86 -0.55 -0.74
N ARG A 151 -27.15 -0.87 -0.80
CA ARG A 151 -27.99 -0.79 -2.01
C ARG A 151 -28.09 0.59 -2.67
N SER A 152 -27.57 1.65 -2.06
CA SER A 152 -27.69 3.04 -2.51
C SER A 152 -26.60 3.51 -3.49
N ASN A 153 -25.52 2.74 -3.70
CA ASN A 153 -24.45 3.13 -4.65
C ASN A 153 -23.87 1.91 -5.40
N PRO A 154 -24.46 1.51 -6.53
CA PRO A 154 -24.03 0.34 -7.31
C PRO A 154 -22.59 0.42 -7.82
N ASP A 155 -22.11 1.62 -8.19
CA ASP A 155 -20.75 1.80 -8.69
C ASP A 155 -19.73 1.57 -7.58
N PHE A 156 -19.99 2.14 -6.38
CA PHE A 156 -19.15 1.88 -5.22
C PHE A 156 -19.20 0.41 -4.79
N GLN A 157 -20.37 -0.24 -4.86
CA GLN A 157 -20.49 -1.67 -4.59
C GLN A 157 -19.66 -2.51 -5.56
N ASN A 158 -19.67 -2.18 -6.85
CA ASN A 158 -18.87 -2.87 -7.88
C ASN A 158 -17.36 -2.67 -7.64
N TRP A 159 -16.96 -1.45 -7.31
CA TRP A 159 -15.59 -1.14 -6.92
C TRP A 159 -15.13 -2.01 -5.74
N ILE A 160 -15.87 -2.01 -4.63
CA ILE A 160 -15.56 -2.81 -3.45
C ILE A 160 -15.57 -4.31 -3.76
N ARG A 161 -16.50 -4.78 -4.60
CA ARG A 161 -16.56 -6.19 -5.03
C ARG A 161 -15.28 -6.62 -5.73
N ASN A 162 -14.69 -5.76 -6.57
CA ASN A 162 -13.42 -6.07 -7.24
C ASN A 162 -12.25 -6.10 -6.24
N GLN A 163 -12.23 -5.18 -5.27
CA GLN A 163 -11.22 -5.21 -4.20
C GLN A 163 -11.33 -6.47 -3.32
N ILE A 164 -12.56 -6.96 -3.05
CA ILE A 164 -12.79 -8.23 -2.35
C ILE A 164 -12.24 -9.41 -3.17
N LYS A 165 -12.49 -9.46 -4.48
CA LYS A 165 -11.97 -10.53 -5.36
C LYS A 165 -10.44 -10.56 -5.37
N TYR A 166 -9.79 -9.40 -5.46
CA TYR A 166 -8.34 -9.30 -5.40
C TYR A 166 -7.81 -9.81 -4.04
N LEU A 167 -8.39 -9.34 -2.93
CA LEU A 167 -8.01 -9.82 -1.59
C LEU A 167 -8.18 -11.34 -1.48
N GLU A 168 -9.31 -11.89 -1.93
CA GLU A 168 -9.58 -13.33 -1.91
C GLU A 168 -8.49 -14.10 -2.66
N TYR A 169 -8.20 -13.70 -3.89
CA TYR A 169 -7.17 -14.31 -4.73
C TYR A 169 -5.80 -14.24 -4.06
N MET A 170 -5.39 -13.07 -3.56
CA MET A 170 -4.10 -12.90 -2.92
C MET A 170 -3.94 -13.76 -1.66
N ILE A 171 -4.96 -13.84 -0.81
CA ILE A 171 -4.89 -14.59 0.45
C ILE A 171 -4.95 -16.10 0.20
N LYS A 172 -5.84 -16.58 -0.68
CA LYS A 172 -6.07 -18.02 -0.90
C LYS A 172 -5.08 -18.65 -1.88
N GLU A 173 -4.75 -17.93 -2.95
CA GLU A 173 -4.05 -18.50 -4.12
C GLU A 173 -2.61 -18.03 -4.27
N VAL A 174 -2.12 -17.09 -3.44
CA VAL A 174 -0.79 -16.49 -3.64
C VAL A 174 0.01 -16.43 -2.35
N PHE A 175 -0.36 -15.53 -1.44
CA PHE A 175 0.49 -15.07 -0.35
C PHE A 175 0.77 -16.18 0.69
N TYR A 176 -0.23 -17.03 0.95
CA TYR A 176 -0.15 -18.07 1.98
C TYR A 176 -0.19 -19.51 1.44
N GLN A 177 -0.01 -19.71 0.13
CA GLN A 177 0.05 -21.07 -0.41
C GLN A 177 1.20 -21.86 0.24
N ASN A 178 0.94 -23.14 0.50
CA ASN A 178 1.99 -24.06 0.93
C ASN A 178 2.95 -24.36 -0.23
N PHE A 179 4.18 -24.77 0.09
CA PHE A 179 5.21 -25.06 -0.92
C PHE A 179 4.75 -26.03 -2.01
N ALA A 180 4.03 -27.09 -1.60
CA ALA A 180 3.53 -28.13 -2.50
C ALA A 180 2.35 -27.69 -3.39
N GLY A 181 1.59 -26.67 -2.98
CA GLY A 181 0.42 -26.17 -3.70
C GLY A 181 0.71 -25.06 -4.70
N SER A 182 1.93 -24.52 -4.72
CA SER A 182 2.34 -23.52 -5.70
C SER A 182 2.32 -24.12 -7.13
N LYS A 183 1.28 -23.80 -7.91
CA LYS A 183 1.18 -24.23 -9.31
C LYS A 183 2.40 -23.71 -10.07
N LYS A 184 2.99 -24.53 -10.96
CA LYS A 184 3.98 -24.06 -11.95
C LYS A 184 3.37 -22.87 -12.70
N GLY A 185 3.95 -21.67 -12.57
CA GLY A 185 3.54 -20.48 -13.31
C GLY A 185 2.96 -19.32 -12.47
N VAL A 186 2.51 -19.54 -11.23
CA VAL A 186 2.22 -18.41 -10.33
C VAL A 186 3.55 -17.98 -9.72
N LYS A 187 3.96 -16.72 -9.98
CA LYS A 187 5.26 -16.11 -9.62
C LYS A 187 5.79 -16.68 -8.30
N ARG A 188 6.77 -17.59 -8.40
CA ARG A 188 7.44 -18.26 -7.27
C ARG A 188 7.99 -17.27 -6.23
N GLU A 189 8.17 -16.02 -6.64
CA GLU A 189 8.80 -14.93 -5.90
C GLU A 189 7.88 -14.22 -4.89
N PHE A 190 6.53 -14.33 -4.97
CA PHE A 190 5.62 -13.59 -4.05
C PHE A 190 4.89 -14.46 -3.01
N ASN A 191 5.11 -15.76 -3.01
CA ASN A 191 4.63 -16.62 -1.92
C ASN A 191 5.46 -16.33 -0.66
N ARG A 192 4.82 -15.94 0.46
CA ARG A 192 5.51 -15.58 1.71
C ARG A 192 6.54 -16.63 2.12
N ASN A 193 6.12 -17.89 2.20
CA ASN A 193 6.97 -18.97 2.68
C ASN A 193 8.18 -19.12 1.76
N ARG A 194 7.96 -19.13 0.46
CA ARG A 194 9.03 -19.30 -0.52
C ARG A 194 9.96 -18.10 -0.61
N ALA A 195 9.41 -16.90 -0.67
CA ALA A 195 10.17 -15.65 -0.72
C ALA A 195 11.12 -15.55 0.47
N LEU A 196 10.64 -15.83 1.69
CA LEU A 196 11.48 -15.85 2.90
C LEU A 196 12.65 -16.83 2.81
N HIS A 197 12.43 -18.01 2.22
CA HIS A 197 13.47 -19.03 2.04
C HIS A 197 14.49 -18.68 0.94
N PHE A 198 14.16 -17.78 0.01
CA PHE A 198 15.05 -17.38 -1.09
C PHE A 198 15.50 -15.92 -1.00
N LEU A 199 15.24 -15.20 0.09
CA LEU A 199 15.60 -13.79 0.27
C LEU A 199 17.08 -13.51 0.01
N GLU A 200 17.97 -14.40 0.49
CA GLU A 200 19.42 -14.28 0.31
C GLU A 200 19.90 -14.61 -1.11
N TYR A 201 19.07 -15.31 -1.89
CA TYR A 201 19.38 -15.76 -3.25
C TYR A 201 18.63 -14.96 -4.32
N MET A 202 17.90 -13.91 -3.95
CA MET A 202 17.30 -12.99 -4.92
C MET A 202 18.38 -12.08 -5.50
N GLU A 203 18.94 -12.50 -6.63
CA GLU A 203 19.99 -11.77 -7.34
C GLU A 203 19.49 -10.48 -8.03
N GLU A 204 18.16 -10.35 -8.20
CA GLU A 204 17.52 -9.23 -8.91
C GLU A 204 16.79 -8.28 -7.93
N PRO A 205 17.35 -7.08 -7.63
CA PRO A 205 16.74 -6.12 -6.71
C PRO A 205 15.34 -5.65 -7.14
N ASP A 206 15.07 -5.59 -8.45
CA ASP A 206 13.79 -5.17 -9.00
C ASP A 206 12.65 -6.13 -8.63
N VAL A 207 12.92 -7.44 -8.61
CA VAL A 207 11.94 -8.46 -8.20
C VAL A 207 11.53 -8.23 -6.75
N LEU A 208 12.50 -8.01 -5.86
CA LEU A 208 12.23 -7.79 -4.45
C LEU A 208 11.55 -6.44 -4.19
N ARG A 209 11.91 -5.38 -4.93
CA ARG A 209 11.19 -4.10 -4.91
C ARG A 209 9.72 -4.29 -5.29
N ASP A 210 9.46 -5.01 -6.37
CA ASP A 210 8.09 -5.21 -6.86
C ASP A 210 7.27 -6.08 -5.90
N ASN A 211 7.91 -7.05 -5.23
CA ASN A 211 7.27 -7.81 -4.16
C ASN A 211 6.91 -6.92 -2.97
N ASN A 212 7.83 -6.10 -2.47
CA ASN A 212 7.49 -5.11 -1.43
C ASN A 212 6.31 -4.23 -1.83
N THR A 213 6.30 -3.80 -3.09
CA THR A 213 5.22 -2.98 -3.67
C THR A 213 3.89 -3.74 -3.66
N ARG A 214 3.87 -5.02 -4.02
CA ARG A 214 2.66 -5.87 -3.95
C ARG A 214 2.17 -6.07 -2.51
N VAL A 215 3.06 -6.18 -1.52
CA VAL A 215 2.65 -6.23 -0.10
C VAL A 215 2.03 -4.91 0.34
N LEU A 216 2.61 -3.76 -0.04
CA LEU A 216 2.03 -2.45 0.23
C LEU A 216 0.65 -2.28 -0.43
N LEU A 217 0.49 -2.70 -1.68
CA LEU A 217 -0.81 -2.71 -2.35
C LEU A 217 -1.82 -3.56 -1.58
N LEU A 218 -1.43 -4.76 -1.12
CA LEU A 218 -2.31 -5.60 -0.31
C LEU A 218 -2.75 -4.91 1.00
N LEU A 219 -1.83 -4.22 1.69
CA LEU A 219 -2.16 -3.43 2.88
C LEU A 219 -3.11 -2.26 2.56
N ASP A 220 -2.91 -1.58 1.43
CA ASP A 220 -3.81 -0.50 0.99
C ASP A 220 -5.22 -1.02 0.71
N ILE A 221 -5.33 -2.21 0.10
CA ILE A 221 -6.61 -2.86 -0.18
C ILE A 221 -7.31 -3.29 1.11
N ILE A 222 -6.56 -3.83 2.08
CA ILE A 222 -7.07 -4.15 3.41
C ILE A 222 -7.65 -2.88 4.08
N ALA A 223 -6.92 -1.77 4.02
CA ALA A 223 -7.38 -0.49 4.58
C ALA A 223 -8.62 0.04 3.85
N GLU A 224 -8.64 -0.01 2.51
CA GLU A 224 -9.78 0.39 1.69
C GLU A 224 -11.04 -0.39 2.07
N LEU A 225 -10.94 -1.72 2.14
CA LEU A 225 -12.05 -2.59 2.50
C LEU A 225 -12.52 -2.34 3.94
N TYR A 226 -11.60 -2.13 4.89
CA TYR A 226 -11.93 -1.86 6.29
C TYR A 226 -12.68 -0.55 6.43
N LEU A 227 -12.13 0.53 5.87
CA LEU A 227 -12.75 1.85 5.92
C LEU A 227 -14.08 1.85 5.20
N SER A 228 -14.20 1.07 4.11
CA SER A 228 -15.44 1.00 3.36
C SER A 228 -16.59 0.66 4.30
N LEU A 229 -16.40 -0.21 5.31
CA LEU A 229 -17.44 -0.67 6.25
C LEU A 229 -18.20 0.45 6.98
N ASP A 230 -17.60 1.64 7.13
CA ASP A 230 -18.25 2.83 7.67
C ASP A 230 -18.21 3.97 6.63
N THR A 231 -19.37 4.32 6.07
CA THR A 231 -19.48 5.36 5.03
C THR A 231 -18.99 6.73 5.49
N LYS A 232 -19.22 7.08 6.76
CA LYS A 232 -18.79 8.38 7.30
C LYS A 232 -17.26 8.39 7.43
N LEU A 233 -16.71 7.37 8.07
CA LEU A 233 -15.27 7.21 8.23
C LEU A 233 -14.56 7.17 6.86
N TYR A 234 -15.12 6.43 5.89
CA TYR A 234 -14.60 6.37 4.53
C TYR A 234 -14.58 7.76 3.88
N THR A 235 -15.69 8.49 3.92
CA THR A 235 -15.82 9.79 3.25
C THR A 235 -14.88 10.84 3.85
N ASP A 236 -14.84 10.93 5.18
CA ASP A 236 -14.03 11.89 5.92
C ASP A 236 -12.54 11.73 5.63
N ASN A 237 -12.11 10.51 5.33
CA ASN A 237 -10.71 10.18 5.11
C ASN A 237 -10.30 10.02 3.63
N THR A 238 -11.24 9.72 2.73
CA THR A 238 -10.89 9.45 1.32
C THR A 238 -10.78 10.73 0.50
N PHE A 239 -11.76 11.62 0.61
CA PHE A 239 -11.96 12.70 -0.36
C PHE A 239 -11.40 14.06 0.10
N TYR A 240 -11.16 14.25 1.40
CA TYR A 240 -10.81 15.56 1.98
C TYR A 240 -9.36 15.67 2.44
N ALA A 241 -8.43 14.96 1.80
CA ALA A 241 -7.02 15.08 2.13
C ALA A 241 -6.43 16.40 1.58
N ASN A 242 -6.20 17.36 2.46
CA ASN A 242 -5.46 18.58 2.14
C ASN A 242 -4.06 18.56 2.75
N TRP A 243 -3.04 18.39 1.91
CA TRP A 243 -1.64 18.43 2.35
C TRP A 243 -1.21 19.81 2.85
N GLN A 244 -1.90 20.88 2.46
CA GLN A 244 -1.59 22.23 2.94
C GLN A 244 -2.04 22.42 4.40
N ASP A 245 -3.11 21.75 4.80
CA ASP A 245 -3.70 21.87 6.12
C ASP A 245 -3.21 20.76 7.09
N ASN A 246 -2.60 19.69 6.56
CA ASN A 246 -2.08 18.58 7.35
C ASN A 246 -0.53 18.57 7.36
N THR A 247 0.05 19.14 8.42
CA THR A 247 1.51 19.22 8.62
C THR A 247 2.19 17.85 8.64
N ASP A 248 1.57 16.82 9.23
CA ASP A 248 2.14 15.47 9.31
C ASP A 248 2.16 14.80 7.92
N LEU A 249 1.10 14.95 7.13
CA LEU A 249 1.05 14.50 5.73
C LEU A 249 2.17 15.16 4.92
N ASN A 250 2.28 16.49 5.00
CA ASN A 250 3.23 17.26 4.21
C ASN A 250 4.68 16.88 4.57
N LEU A 251 5.02 16.87 5.87
CA LEU A 251 6.36 16.50 6.31
C LEU A 251 6.74 15.10 5.83
N ARG A 252 5.85 14.11 5.99
CA ARG A 252 6.10 12.74 5.53
C ARG A 252 6.30 12.68 4.02
N TRP A 253 5.46 13.36 3.25
CA TRP A 253 5.61 13.44 1.80
C TRP A 253 6.98 13.99 1.39
N LYS A 254 7.43 15.08 2.03
CA LYS A 254 8.74 15.67 1.72
C LYS A 254 9.89 14.73 2.06
N ILE A 255 9.82 14.03 3.18
CA ILE A 255 10.85 13.04 3.56
C ILE A 255 10.87 11.89 2.55
N TYR A 256 9.72 11.30 2.21
CA TYR A 256 9.67 10.24 1.19
C TYR A 256 10.18 10.70 -0.17
N LEU A 257 9.84 11.94 -0.58
CA LEU A 257 10.28 12.49 -1.85
C LEU A 257 11.80 12.71 -1.86
N LYS A 258 12.37 13.24 -0.78
CA LYS A 258 13.82 13.36 -0.62
C LYS A 258 14.49 11.99 -0.64
N ASN A 259 13.99 11.02 0.11
CA ASN A 259 14.60 9.69 0.23
C ASN A 259 14.56 8.89 -1.07
N LYS A 260 13.58 9.16 -1.94
CA LYS A 260 13.55 8.62 -3.30
C LYS A 260 14.64 9.22 -4.19
N LEU A 261 15.11 10.43 -3.90
CA LEU A 261 16.13 11.13 -4.68
C LEU A 261 17.54 10.95 -4.11
N GLU A 262 17.68 10.78 -2.81
CA GLU A 262 18.96 10.73 -2.10
C GLU A 262 18.85 9.81 -0.87
N ALA A 263 19.96 9.21 -0.45
CA ALA A 263 19.98 8.36 0.74
C ALA A 263 19.50 9.11 2.00
N ILE A 264 18.90 8.36 2.93
CA ILE A 264 18.49 8.87 4.23
C ILE A 264 19.73 9.25 5.06
N ASP A 265 19.69 10.41 5.72
CA ASP A 265 20.76 10.86 6.61
C ASP A 265 20.37 10.81 8.10
N PHE A 266 21.32 11.08 9.00
CA PHE A 266 21.07 11.09 10.44
C PHE A 266 20.01 12.11 10.86
N THR A 267 19.91 13.23 10.15
CA THR A 267 18.89 14.26 10.42
C THR A 267 17.51 13.73 10.05
N ASP A 268 17.36 13.07 8.90
CA ASP A 268 16.11 12.45 8.47
C ASP A 268 15.62 11.41 9.50
N ILE A 269 16.50 10.52 9.96
CA ILE A 269 16.16 9.49 10.95
C ILE A 269 15.62 10.12 12.23
N ASN A 270 16.25 11.20 12.71
CA ASN A 270 15.79 11.89 13.90
C ASN A 270 14.47 12.62 13.67
N ILE A 271 14.28 13.27 12.52
CA ILE A 271 12.98 13.88 12.18
C ILE A 271 11.88 12.82 12.21
N ILE A 272 12.08 11.68 11.55
CA ILE A 272 11.12 10.58 11.52
C ILE A 272 10.83 10.09 12.94
N ARG A 273 11.87 9.85 13.73
CA ARG A 273 11.75 9.39 15.11
C ARG A 273 10.92 10.34 15.97
N PHE A 274 11.21 11.63 15.93
CA PHE A 274 10.55 12.63 16.78
C PHE A 274 9.24 13.16 16.21
N ALA A 275 8.98 13.03 14.90
CA ALA A 275 7.71 13.42 14.30
C ALA A 275 6.64 12.33 14.45
N PHE A 276 7.00 11.07 14.20
CA PHE A 276 6.04 10.01 13.89
C PHE A 276 6.16 8.76 14.79
N ILE A 277 7.35 8.44 15.29
CA ILE A 277 7.55 7.20 16.08
C ILE A 277 7.38 7.45 17.59
N THR A 278 7.93 8.54 18.11
CA THR A 278 7.95 8.84 19.55
C THR A 278 6.56 9.22 20.07
N GLU A 279 6.13 8.58 21.16
CA GLU A 279 4.84 8.83 21.80
C GLU A 279 4.89 9.92 22.89
N ASP A 280 6.07 10.15 23.47
CA ASP A 280 6.26 11.17 24.49
C ASP A 280 6.11 12.57 23.87
N ARG A 281 5.04 13.26 24.27
CA ARG A 281 4.70 14.61 23.79
C ARG A 281 5.76 15.65 24.14
N LYS A 282 6.60 15.43 25.16
CA LYS A 282 7.64 16.39 25.57
C LYS A 282 8.80 16.47 24.58
N VAL A 283 9.04 15.39 23.84
CA VAL A 283 10.15 15.27 22.88
C VAL A 283 9.66 15.19 21.43
N ARG A 284 8.33 15.17 21.22
CA ARG A 284 7.73 15.18 19.89
C ARG A 284 7.91 16.55 19.25
N LEU A 285 8.15 16.58 17.94
CA LEU A 285 8.25 17.83 17.19
C LEU A 285 6.94 18.61 17.24
N THR A 286 7.00 19.91 17.53
CA THR A 286 5.86 20.83 17.40
C THR A 286 5.54 21.07 15.93
N ASP A 287 4.34 21.57 15.63
CA ASP A 287 3.97 21.86 14.25
C ASP A 287 4.82 22.97 13.64
N GLU A 288 5.27 23.97 14.42
CA GLU A 288 6.20 24.99 13.96
C GLU A 288 7.55 24.38 13.54
N MET A 289 8.07 23.43 14.34
CA MET A 289 9.30 22.71 14.01
C MET A 289 9.14 21.86 12.76
N LYS A 290 8.02 21.15 12.62
CA LYS A 290 7.71 20.37 11.42
C LYS A 290 7.64 21.26 10.17
N GLN A 291 7.00 22.43 10.27
CA GLN A 291 6.93 23.40 9.18
C GLN A 291 8.31 23.94 8.79
N HIS A 292 9.21 24.13 9.76
CA HIS A 292 10.61 24.44 9.46
C HIS A 292 11.30 23.32 8.67
N PHE A 293 11.14 22.07 9.08
CA PHE A 293 11.70 20.92 8.36
C PHE A 293 11.11 20.74 6.97
N ILE A 294 9.81 20.99 6.77
CA ILE A 294 9.17 20.98 5.45
C ILE A 294 9.91 21.95 4.51
N LYS A 295 10.09 23.21 4.93
CA LYS A 295 10.81 24.23 4.15
C LYS A 295 12.25 23.82 3.85
N GLN A 296 12.93 23.23 4.84
CA GLN A 296 14.29 22.72 4.66
C GLN A 296 14.33 21.61 3.58
N LYS A 297 13.42 20.64 3.64
CA LYS A 297 13.34 19.53 2.68
C LYS A 297 12.98 20.01 1.28
N ASP A 298 12.09 20.98 1.15
CA ASP A 298 11.79 21.59 -0.15
C ASP A 298 13.03 22.22 -0.80
N GLY A 299 13.84 22.93 -0.02
CA GLY A 299 15.13 23.46 -0.49
C GLY A 299 16.09 22.37 -0.97
N GLN A 300 16.21 21.27 -0.21
CA GLN A 300 17.05 20.11 -0.58
C GLN A 300 16.56 19.45 -1.88
N ILE A 301 15.26 19.17 -1.98
CA ILE A 301 14.64 18.55 -3.16
C ILE A 301 14.86 19.42 -4.40
N HIS A 302 14.67 20.74 -4.28
CA HIS A 302 14.91 21.67 -5.39
C HIS A 302 16.37 21.65 -5.86
N LEU A 303 17.31 21.63 -4.91
CA LEU A 303 18.75 21.56 -5.20
C LEU A 303 19.13 20.26 -5.92
N ILE A 304 18.68 19.11 -5.41
CA ILE A 304 18.97 17.79 -5.99
C ILE A 304 18.40 17.70 -7.41
N THR A 305 17.16 18.14 -7.60
CA THR A 305 16.48 18.11 -8.90
C THR A 305 17.17 19.02 -9.92
N SER A 306 17.61 20.21 -9.49
CA SER A 306 18.33 21.16 -10.35
C SER A 306 19.69 20.63 -10.79
N ARG A 307 20.44 19.99 -9.88
CA ARG A 307 21.72 19.34 -10.20
C ARG A 307 21.56 18.23 -11.25
N ARG A 308 20.54 17.38 -11.11
CA ARG A 308 20.26 16.31 -12.08
C ARG A 308 19.91 16.84 -13.47
N LYS A 309 19.14 17.92 -13.55
CA LYS A 309 18.82 18.58 -14.83
C LYS A 309 20.03 19.28 -15.47
N GLY A 310 20.94 19.83 -14.67
CA GLY A 310 22.18 20.46 -15.15
C GLY A 310 23.25 19.46 -15.62
N GLY A 311 23.29 18.26 -15.05
CA GLY A 311 24.24 17.20 -15.43
C GLY A 311 23.94 16.50 -16.76
N LEU A 312 22.70 16.58 -17.26
CA LEU A 312 22.27 16.03 -18.56
C LEU A 312 22.60 16.92 -19.77
N LYS A 313 23.31 18.04 -19.56
CA LYS A 313 23.75 18.99 -20.61
C LYS A 313 25.25 18.88 -20.96
N LYS A 314 25.91 17.76 -20.65
CA LYS A 314 27.30 17.52 -21.03
C LYS A 314 27.44 16.31 -21.92
#